data_AF-A0A519C5A1-F1
#
_entry.id   AF-A0A519C5A1-F1
#
_cell.length_a   1.000
_cell.length_b   1.000
_cell.length_c   1.000
_cell.angle_alpha   90.00
_cell.angle_beta   90.00
_cell.angle_gamma   90.00
#
_symmetry.space_group_name_H-M   'P 1'
#
loop_
_entity.id
_entity.type
_entity.pdbx_description
1 polymer ?
#
loop_
_entity_poly.entity_id
_entity_poly.type
_entity_poly.pdbx_seq_one_letter_code
_entity_poly.pdbx_strand_id
1 'polypeptide(L)'
;MAISKRIDKYFNWEVDLLFDTCDSRLGDWDWPEVLAEQDEKFLYPGELRCDWEHQGNYDRASLVIYNRGNATLDLVLEIVGGAVEFADEGDSNMLVNGLLGNETIIIELRLLDDVTEHDFTITATHVAVQDAIVTLDVHLFKGTEEETIHASDGDRIEVHYKVWDADTDELLDEGDLLVTAGDDSNYIKGFGWSAIGLDIGDDRGLLNPGTTHTTLLPPPIAYGNSDGHQLQNSWLKFELKVDRALA
;
A
#
# COMPACT_ATOMS: atom_id res chain seq x y z
N MET A 1 20.75 7.30 21.66
CA MET A 1 20.93 7.56 20.22
C MET A 1 21.33 6.23 19.58
N ALA A 2 20.34 5.38 19.31
CA ALA A 2 20.54 4.17 18.52
C ALA A 2 20.39 4.59 17.06
N ILE A 3 21.53 4.92 16.46
CA ILE A 3 21.64 5.17 15.02
C ILE A 3 21.12 3.91 14.32
N SER A 4 20.23 4.08 13.33
CA SER A 4 19.77 3.02 12.42
C SER A 4 20.95 2.11 12.08
N LYS A 5 20.98 0.91 12.67
CA LYS A 5 22.03 -0.04 12.40
C LYS A 5 21.79 -0.56 10.99
N ARG A 6 22.70 -0.22 10.06
CA ARG A 6 22.95 -1.07 8.89
C ARG A 6 23.19 -2.46 9.43
N ILE A 7 22.28 -3.39 9.12
CA ILE A 7 22.64 -4.80 9.15
C ILE A 7 22.92 -5.13 7.70
N ASP A 8 24.17 -4.81 7.37
CA ASP A 8 24.98 -5.05 6.17
C ASP A 8 24.52 -4.55 4.80
N LYS A 9 23.25 -4.25 4.52
CA LYS A 9 22.80 -3.52 3.30
C LYS A 9 21.50 -2.72 3.43
N TYR A 10 20.68 -2.94 4.46
CA TYR A 10 19.32 -2.38 4.55
C TYR A 10 19.13 -1.44 5.75
N PHE A 11 18.22 -0.48 5.60
CA PHE A 11 17.72 0.39 6.67
C PHE A 11 16.56 -0.27 7.39
N ASN A 12 16.30 0.08 8.66
CA ASN A 12 15.24 -0.58 9.46
C ASN A 12 13.83 -0.01 9.16
N TRP A 13 13.60 0.48 7.96
CA TRP A 13 12.28 0.82 7.45
C TRP A 13 12.15 0.37 5.99
N GLU A 14 10.92 0.15 5.59
CA GLU A 14 10.54 -0.36 4.27
C GLU A 14 9.46 0.54 3.67
N VAL A 15 9.45 0.67 2.35
CA VAL A 15 8.48 1.47 1.59
C VAL A 15 7.83 0.55 0.56
N ASP A 16 6.52 0.62 0.44
CA ASP A 16 5.70 -0.37 -0.26
C ASP A 16 4.46 0.27 -0.87
N LEU A 17 3.92 -0.32 -1.93
CA LEU A 17 2.63 0.03 -2.52
C LEU A 17 1.68 -1.14 -2.28
N LEU A 18 0.50 -0.91 -1.69
CA LEU A 18 -0.36 -2.02 -1.26
C LEU A 18 -0.78 -3.01 -2.36
N PHE A 19 -0.72 -2.61 -3.62
CA PHE A 19 -1.08 -3.49 -4.74
C PHE A 19 -0.16 -4.71 -4.80
N ASP A 20 -0.74 -5.87 -5.07
CA ASP A 20 -0.01 -7.14 -5.26
C ASP A 20 0.66 -7.19 -6.65
N THR A 21 1.53 -6.21 -6.90
CA THR A 21 2.24 -5.99 -8.18
C THR A 21 3.73 -5.72 -7.99
N CYS A 22 4.20 -5.77 -6.74
CA CYS A 22 5.57 -5.43 -6.39
C CYS A 22 6.56 -6.57 -6.65
N ASP A 23 7.75 -6.22 -7.10
CA ASP A 23 8.88 -7.12 -7.32
C ASP A 23 10.21 -6.44 -6.91
N SER A 24 11.31 -7.16 -7.00
CA SER A 24 12.64 -6.64 -6.76
C SER A 24 12.94 -5.43 -7.65
N ARG A 25 13.19 -4.29 -7.01
CA ARG A 25 13.45 -3.01 -7.69
C ARG A 25 14.52 -3.12 -8.77
N LEU A 26 15.60 -3.84 -8.46
CA LEU A 26 16.77 -3.99 -9.34
C LEU A 26 16.94 -5.42 -9.86
N GLY A 27 15.99 -6.32 -9.59
CA GLY A 27 16.11 -7.76 -9.89
C GLY A 27 17.29 -8.42 -9.17
N ASP A 28 17.65 -7.92 -7.98
CA ASP A 28 18.79 -8.38 -7.19
C ASP A 28 18.42 -9.35 -6.06
N TRP A 29 17.13 -9.64 -5.93
CA TRP A 29 16.57 -10.66 -5.03
C TRP A 29 15.31 -11.28 -5.65
N ASP A 30 14.95 -12.48 -5.19
CA ASP A 30 13.72 -13.18 -5.56
C ASP A 30 12.79 -13.23 -4.34
N TRP A 31 11.47 -13.21 -4.57
CA TRP A 31 10.51 -13.47 -3.50
C TRP A 31 10.79 -14.83 -2.85
N PRO A 32 10.69 -14.93 -1.51
CA PRO A 32 10.80 -16.21 -0.83
C PRO A 32 9.64 -17.14 -1.21
N GLU A 33 9.86 -18.46 -1.10
CA GLU A 33 8.79 -19.45 -1.30
C GLU A 33 7.69 -19.36 -0.24
N VAL A 34 8.03 -18.86 0.97
CA VAL A 34 7.11 -18.66 2.08
C VAL A 34 7.38 -17.29 2.71
N LEU A 35 6.44 -16.36 2.55
CA LEU A 35 6.46 -14.99 3.08
C LEU A 35 6.44 -15.00 4.61
N ALA A 36 5.67 -15.89 5.24
CA ALA A 36 5.61 -15.98 6.71
C ALA A 36 6.92 -16.47 7.35
N GLU A 37 7.84 -17.06 6.59
CA GLU A 37 9.15 -17.53 7.09
C GLU A 37 10.26 -16.47 6.98
N GLN A 38 9.95 -15.26 6.49
CA GLN A 38 10.90 -14.15 6.52
C GLN A 38 11.38 -13.88 7.96
N ASP A 39 12.62 -13.38 8.08
CA ASP A 39 13.13 -13.04 9.40
C ASP A 39 12.23 -11.98 10.05
N GLU A 40 12.08 -12.00 11.38
CA GLU A 40 11.18 -11.05 12.07
C GLU A 40 11.56 -9.57 11.83
N LYS A 41 12.74 -9.33 11.24
CA LYS A 41 13.34 -8.02 11.08
C LYS A 41 12.90 -7.32 9.80
N PHE A 42 12.63 -8.03 8.72
CA PHE A 42 12.24 -7.44 7.43
C PHE A 42 11.02 -8.15 6.84
N LEU A 43 10.13 -7.38 6.23
CA LEU A 43 9.00 -7.92 5.47
C LEU A 43 9.46 -8.32 4.06
N TYR A 44 10.34 -7.51 3.47
CA TYR A 44 10.81 -7.69 2.11
C TYR A 44 12.32 -7.94 2.06
N PRO A 45 12.82 -8.78 1.14
CA PRO A 45 14.27 -8.98 0.98
C PRO A 45 15.03 -7.73 0.52
N GLY A 46 14.35 -6.71 -0.03
CA GLY A 46 14.96 -5.45 -0.44
C GLY A 46 13.96 -4.41 -0.92
N GLU A 47 14.47 -3.38 -1.59
CA GLU A 47 13.65 -2.31 -2.19
C GLU A 47 12.75 -2.85 -3.31
N LEU A 48 11.59 -2.23 -3.46
CA LEU A 48 10.53 -2.68 -4.36
C LEU A 48 10.42 -1.80 -5.61
N ARG A 49 9.96 -2.42 -6.69
CA ARG A 49 9.30 -1.73 -7.81
C ARG A 49 7.91 -2.31 -7.94
N CYS A 50 6.90 -1.46 -8.07
CA CYS A 50 5.51 -1.89 -8.19
C CYS A 50 4.85 -1.29 -9.43
N ASP A 51 3.76 -1.92 -9.87
CA ASP A 51 2.91 -1.40 -10.94
C ASP A 51 1.64 -0.78 -10.36
N TRP A 52 1.24 0.38 -10.88
CA TRP A 52 -0.05 1.01 -10.59
C TRP A 52 -0.83 1.16 -11.90
N GLU A 53 -1.87 0.34 -12.06
CA GLU A 53 -2.87 0.52 -13.11
C GLU A 53 -3.89 1.58 -12.66
N HIS A 54 -4.06 2.65 -13.43
CA HIS A 54 -4.96 3.74 -13.06
C HIS A 54 -6.17 3.92 -13.99
N GLN A 55 -7.26 4.46 -13.46
CA GLN A 55 -8.52 4.71 -14.20
C GLN A 55 -8.72 6.16 -14.66
N GLY A 56 -7.78 7.07 -14.35
CA GLY A 56 -7.77 8.43 -14.92
C GLY A 56 -7.31 9.49 -13.94
N ASN A 57 -7.65 10.75 -14.23
CA ASN A 57 -7.32 11.88 -13.37
C ASN A 57 -7.88 11.66 -11.95
N TYR A 58 -7.07 11.93 -10.94
CA TYR A 58 -7.48 11.75 -9.54
C TYR A 58 -7.75 10.31 -9.17
N ASP A 59 -7.12 9.34 -9.82
CA ASP A 59 -7.00 8.02 -9.24
C ASP A 59 -6.09 8.04 -8.00
N ARG A 60 -6.15 7.00 -7.18
CA ARG A 60 -5.50 6.87 -5.88
C ARG A 60 -4.77 5.55 -5.72
N ALA A 61 -3.79 5.57 -4.82
CA ALA A 61 -3.11 4.37 -4.36
C ALA A 61 -2.65 4.55 -2.90
N SER A 62 -2.32 3.44 -2.25
CA SER A 62 -1.90 3.42 -0.84
C SER A 62 -0.41 3.10 -0.72
N LEU A 63 0.38 4.10 -0.32
CA LEU A 63 1.80 3.96 0.03
C LEU A 63 1.93 3.54 1.50
N VAL A 64 2.73 2.52 1.80
CA VAL A 64 2.98 2.06 3.16
C VAL A 64 4.43 2.29 3.55
N ILE A 65 4.64 2.72 4.80
CA ILE A 65 5.96 2.78 5.43
C ILE A 65 5.94 1.97 6.72
N TYR A 66 6.78 0.94 6.75
CA TYR A 66 6.97 0.10 7.94
C TYR A 66 8.23 0.52 8.67
N ASN A 67 8.13 0.91 9.94
CA ASN A 67 9.31 1.03 10.80
C ASN A 67 9.57 -0.30 11.49
N ARG A 68 10.50 -1.09 10.94
CA ARG A 68 10.92 -2.39 11.50
C ARG A 68 11.97 -2.27 12.60
N GLY A 69 12.40 -1.04 12.91
CA GLY A 69 13.33 -0.73 13.97
C GLY A 69 12.63 -0.54 15.32
N ASN A 70 13.44 -0.40 16.36
CA ASN A 70 12.98 -0.04 17.71
C ASN A 70 13.10 1.46 18.00
N ALA A 71 13.65 2.24 17.07
CA ALA A 71 13.87 3.66 17.20
C ALA A 71 12.78 4.43 16.45
N THR A 72 12.37 5.56 17.00
CA THR A 72 11.50 6.51 16.31
C THR A 72 12.20 7.06 15.06
N LEU A 73 11.47 7.14 13.95
CA LEU A 73 11.93 7.68 12.69
C LEU A 73 11.28 9.03 12.39
N ASP A 74 12.09 9.96 11.92
CA ASP A 74 11.66 11.17 11.24
C ASP A 74 12.15 11.08 9.79
N LEU A 75 11.22 11.07 8.84
CA LEU A 75 11.48 10.84 7.42
C LEU A 75 10.97 12.02 6.58
N VAL A 76 11.76 12.40 5.58
CA VAL A 76 11.31 13.22 4.46
C VAL A 76 10.97 12.28 3.32
N LEU A 77 9.73 12.36 2.84
CA LEU A 77 9.27 11.66 1.65
C LEU A 77 9.29 12.62 0.46
N GLU A 78 9.77 12.14 -0.67
CA GLU A 78 9.80 12.88 -1.93
C GLU A 78 9.36 11.98 -3.07
N ILE A 79 8.40 12.46 -3.87
CA ILE A 79 7.98 11.88 -5.14
C ILE A 79 8.74 12.58 -6.27
N VAL A 80 9.53 11.81 -7.01
CA VAL A 80 10.36 12.27 -8.12
C VAL A 80 9.79 11.70 -9.42
N GLY A 81 9.46 12.56 -10.38
CA GLY A 81 8.88 12.17 -11.67
C GLY A 81 7.74 13.09 -12.11
N GLY A 82 7.02 13.66 -11.15
CA GLY A 82 5.82 14.46 -11.38
C GLY A 82 4.57 13.59 -11.47
N ALA A 83 3.45 14.18 -11.90
CA ALA A 83 2.12 13.56 -12.06
C ALA A 83 1.47 12.99 -10.79
N VAL A 84 2.20 12.72 -9.70
CA VAL A 84 1.66 12.17 -8.46
C VAL A 84 2.04 13.05 -7.28
N GLU A 85 1.13 13.16 -6.31
CA GLU A 85 1.35 13.86 -5.04
C GLU A 85 0.86 13.03 -3.84
N PHE A 86 1.30 13.41 -2.65
CA PHE A 86 0.68 12.94 -1.41
C PHE A 86 -0.66 13.66 -1.24
N ALA A 87 -1.77 12.91 -1.20
CA ALA A 87 -3.12 13.47 -1.34
C ALA A 87 -3.46 14.48 -0.22
N ASP A 88 -3.04 14.17 1.02
CA ASP A 88 -3.26 14.99 2.22
C ASP A 88 -2.43 16.28 2.25
N GLU A 89 -1.22 16.25 1.67
CA GLU A 89 -0.34 17.42 1.61
C GLU A 89 -0.66 18.30 0.39
N GLY A 90 -1.09 17.70 -0.73
CA GLY A 90 -1.18 18.38 -2.01
C GLY A 90 0.19 18.82 -2.54
N ASP A 91 1.23 18.05 -2.24
CA ASP A 91 2.62 18.30 -2.62
C ASP A 91 3.31 16.95 -2.91
N SER A 92 4.40 16.99 -3.68
CA SER A 92 5.28 15.84 -3.91
C SER A 92 6.27 15.63 -2.76
N ASN A 93 6.18 16.41 -1.68
CA ASN A 93 7.02 16.31 -0.49
C ASN A 93 6.15 16.16 0.76
N MET A 94 6.52 15.25 1.66
CA MET A 94 5.82 15.04 2.93
C MET A 94 6.83 14.80 4.06
N LEU A 95 6.53 15.28 5.26
CA LEU A 95 7.33 15.03 6.45
C LEU A 95 6.60 14.05 7.38
N VAL A 96 7.14 12.85 7.53
CA VAL A 96 6.67 11.87 8.52
C VAL A 96 7.47 12.07 9.80
N ASN A 97 6.81 12.59 10.84
CA ASN A 97 7.46 12.85 12.13
C ASN A 97 7.03 11.81 13.16
N GLY A 98 8.00 11.30 13.91
CA GLY A 98 7.70 10.55 15.13
C GLY A 98 7.18 9.14 14.91
N LEU A 99 7.41 8.51 13.75
CA LEU A 99 6.99 7.13 13.47
C LEU A 99 7.69 6.18 14.45
N LEU A 100 6.95 5.64 15.41
CA LEU A 100 7.48 4.83 16.50
C LEU A 100 8.05 3.50 15.97
N GLY A 101 8.91 2.88 16.79
CA GLY A 101 9.43 1.55 16.46
C GLY A 101 8.31 0.52 16.35
N ASN A 102 8.40 -0.37 15.35
CA ASN A 102 7.36 -1.34 14.98
C ASN A 102 6.02 -0.74 14.53
N GLU A 103 5.98 0.57 14.27
CA GLU A 103 4.77 1.23 13.75
C GLU A 103 4.71 1.17 12.22
N THR A 104 3.50 1.33 11.69
CA THR A 104 3.23 1.40 10.26
C THR A 104 2.30 2.56 9.96
N ILE A 105 2.67 3.38 8.98
CA ILE A 105 1.82 4.44 8.43
C ILE A 105 1.47 4.09 6.99
N ILE A 106 0.23 4.43 6.59
CA ILE A 106 -0.23 4.32 5.21
C ILE A 106 -0.63 5.74 4.78
N ILE A 107 -0.29 6.10 3.55
CA ILE A 107 -0.40 7.44 2.99
C ILE A 107 -1.10 7.32 1.64
N GLU A 108 -2.14 8.13 1.42
CA GLU A 108 -2.85 8.20 0.14
C GLU A 108 -2.02 8.96 -0.90
N LEU A 109 -1.80 8.35 -2.05
CA LEU A 109 -1.24 8.98 -3.26
C LEU A 109 -2.37 9.43 -4.17
N ARG A 110 -2.18 10.55 -4.87
CA ARG A 110 -3.12 11.06 -5.87
C ARG A 110 -2.45 11.32 -7.21
N LEU A 111 -3.03 10.75 -8.27
CA LEU A 111 -2.68 11.08 -9.64
C LEU A 111 -3.28 12.44 -10.03
N LEU A 112 -2.45 13.31 -10.61
CA LEU A 112 -2.82 14.68 -10.99
C LEU A 112 -3.31 14.78 -12.44
N ASP A 113 -2.76 13.94 -13.32
CA ASP A 113 -2.99 14.00 -14.76
C ASP A 113 -3.23 12.58 -15.32
N ASP A 114 -4.15 12.48 -16.28
CA ASP A 114 -4.48 11.27 -17.03
C ASP A 114 -3.37 10.99 -18.04
N VAL A 115 -2.34 10.30 -17.56
CA VAL A 115 -1.21 9.83 -18.35
C VAL A 115 -1.52 8.47 -18.97
N THR A 116 -0.84 8.11 -20.06
CA THR A 116 -0.96 6.74 -20.59
C THR A 116 0.00 5.79 -19.90
N GLU A 117 1.21 6.26 -19.64
CA GLU A 117 2.31 5.51 -19.04
C GLU A 117 3.30 6.52 -18.46
N HIS A 118 3.78 6.28 -17.24
CA HIS A 118 4.72 7.16 -16.55
C HIS A 118 5.48 6.37 -15.48
N ASP A 119 6.77 6.67 -15.29
CA ASP A 119 7.54 6.13 -14.17
C ASP A 119 7.82 7.26 -13.17
N PHE A 120 7.61 6.98 -11.90
CA PHE A 120 8.01 7.86 -10.81
C PHE A 120 8.67 7.08 -9.68
N THR A 121 9.40 7.78 -8.82
CA THR A 121 10.12 7.20 -7.70
C THR A 121 9.70 7.89 -6.42
N ILE A 122 9.43 7.10 -5.37
CA ILE A 122 9.21 7.60 -4.02
C ILE A 122 10.47 7.31 -3.20
N THR A 123 11.02 8.34 -2.56
CA THR A 123 12.15 8.18 -1.64
C THR A 123 11.74 8.48 -0.22
N ALA A 124 12.21 7.69 0.73
CA ALA A 124 12.04 7.91 2.16
C ALA A 124 13.41 8.12 2.81
N THR A 125 13.74 9.37 3.11
CA THR A 125 15.05 9.80 3.62
C THR A 125 15.00 10.16 5.09
N HIS A 126 15.90 9.60 5.90
CA HIS A 126 15.97 9.94 7.32
C HIS A 126 16.48 11.37 7.53
N VAL A 127 15.73 12.20 8.27
CA VAL A 127 16.00 13.64 8.46
C VAL A 127 17.43 13.93 8.97
N ALA A 128 17.93 13.12 9.90
CA ALA A 128 19.27 13.31 10.49
C ALA A 128 20.42 12.56 9.79
N VAL A 129 20.14 11.69 8.82
CA VAL A 129 21.15 10.82 8.20
C VAL A 129 20.93 10.81 6.69
N GLN A 130 21.60 11.73 5.99
CA GLN A 130 21.36 12.00 4.56
C GLN A 130 21.57 10.79 3.65
N ASP A 131 22.51 9.90 3.96
CA ASP A 131 22.76 8.68 3.15
C ASP A 131 21.80 7.52 3.49
N ALA A 132 20.81 7.77 4.35
CA ALA A 132 19.86 6.77 4.78
C ALA A 132 18.52 6.96 4.06
N ILE A 133 18.41 6.30 2.92
CA ILE A 133 17.34 6.43 1.92
C ILE A 133 16.84 5.04 1.57
N VAL A 134 15.52 4.88 1.52
CA VAL A 134 14.84 3.72 0.94
C VAL A 134 14.02 4.21 -0.25
N THR A 135 14.09 3.46 -1.35
CA THR A 135 13.51 3.83 -2.64
C THR A 135 12.44 2.83 -3.05
N LEU A 136 11.32 3.35 -3.57
CA LEU A 136 10.28 2.60 -4.25
C LEU A 136 10.15 3.18 -5.66
N ASP A 137 10.30 2.35 -6.69
CA ASP A 137 10.00 2.75 -8.07
C ASP A 137 8.58 2.30 -8.44
N VAL A 138 7.82 3.16 -9.11
CA VAL A 138 6.44 2.85 -9.51
C VAL A 138 6.29 3.05 -11.01
N HIS A 139 5.83 2.01 -11.68
CA HIS A 139 5.42 2.06 -13.07
C HIS A 139 3.91 2.28 -13.13
N LEU A 140 3.51 3.47 -13.54
CA LEU A 140 2.13 3.90 -13.67
C LEU A 140 1.68 3.69 -15.12
N PHE A 141 0.55 3.03 -15.33
CA PHE A 141 -0.05 2.90 -16.66
C PHE A 141 -1.57 2.96 -16.61
N LYS A 142 -2.15 3.41 -17.71
CA LYS A 142 -3.61 3.54 -17.82
C LYS A 142 -4.27 2.19 -18.04
N GLY A 143 -5.28 1.91 -17.25
CA GLY A 143 -6.12 0.73 -17.39
C GLY A 143 -6.97 0.75 -18.67
N THR A 144 -7.62 -0.37 -18.94
CA THR A 144 -8.49 -0.48 -20.14
C THR A 144 -9.88 0.11 -19.96
N GLU A 145 -10.26 0.32 -18.71
CA GLU A 145 -11.52 0.92 -18.29
C GLU A 145 -11.23 2.36 -17.80
N GLU A 146 -12.25 3.21 -17.79
CA GLU A 146 -12.15 4.57 -17.25
C GLU A 146 -13.39 4.81 -16.41
N GLU A 147 -13.21 4.78 -15.10
CA GLU A 147 -14.24 5.10 -14.12
C GLU A 147 -14.08 6.53 -13.63
N THR A 148 -15.19 7.17 -13.26
CA THR A 148 -15.24 8.62 -13.00
C THR A 148 -15.21 8.98 -11.52
N ILE A 149 -15.51 8.03 -10.63
CA ILE A 149 -15.46 8.19 -9.18
C ILE A 149 -14.31 7.33 -8.65
N HIS A 150 -13.32 8.00 -8.06
CA HIS A 150 -12.14 7.37 -7.47
C HIS A 150 -12.27 7.35 -5.95
N ALA A 151 -12.23 6.17 -5.33
CA ALA A 151 -12.36 6.04 -3.87
C ALA A 151 -11.15 6.68 -3.16
N SER A 152 -11.44 7.56 -2.20
CA SER A 152 -10.48 8.30 -1.38
C SER A 152 -10.73 8.09 0.12
N ASP A 153 -9.79 8.50 0.98
CA ASP A 153 -9.95 8.36 2.43
C ASP A 153 -11.29 8.91 2.93
N GLY A 154 -11.99 8.11 3.74
CA GLY A 154 -13.30 8.41 4.29
C GLY A 154 -14.50 8.06 3.40
N ASP A 155 -14.30 7.72 2.13
CA ASP A 155 -15.39 7.29 1.25
C ASP A 155 -15.96 5.94 1.69
N ARG A 156 -17.28 5.77 1.55
CA ARG A 156 -17.95 4.54 1.94
C ARG A 156 -18.40 3.77 0.71
N ILE A 157 -17.86 2.57 0.55
CA ILE A 157 -18.12 1.71 -0.60
C ILE A 157 -18.51 0.29 -0.16
N GLU A 158 -19.46 -0.31 -0.87
CA GLU A 158 -19.76 -1.74 -0.76
C GLU A 158 -18.82 -2.48 -1.70
N VAL A 159 -18.02 -3.39 -1.13
CA VAL A 159 -17.07 -4.21 -1.86
C VAL A 159 -17.42 -5.68 -1.74
N HIS A 160 -17.28 -6.40 -2.83
CA HIS A 160 -17.16 -7.85 -2.82
C HIS A 160 -15.68 -8.18 -2.61
N TYR A 161 -15.36 -8.88 -1.53
CA TYR A 161 -13.98 -9.28 -1.20
C TYR A 161 -13.81 -10.78 -1.27
N LYS A 162 -12.59 -11.18 -1.62
CA LYS A 162 -12.05 -12.51 -1.35
C LYS A 162 -10.70 -12.35 -0.68
N VAL A 163 -10.41 -13.24 0.27
CA VAL A 163 -9.14 -13.25 0.98
C VAL A 163 -8.52 -14.63 0.95
N TRP A 164 -7.24 -14.67 0.61
CA TRP A 164 -6.43 -15.88 0.60
C TRP A 164 -5.25 -15.75 1.56
N ASP A 165 -4.81 -16.88 2.10
CA ASP A 165 -3.48 -16.99 2.66
C ASP A 165 -2.47 -16.93 1.50
N ALA A 166 -1.55 -15.97 1.54
CA ALA A 166 -0.66 -15.66 0.42
C ALA A 166 0.41 -16.75 0.17
N ASP A 167 0.73 -17.56 1.18
CA ASP A 167 1.74 -18.63 1.06
C ASP A 167 1.14 -19.92 0.49
N THR A 168 -0.13 -20.19 0.80
CA THR A 168 -0.79 -21.46 0.45
C THR A 168 -1.82 -21.35 -0.66
N ASP A 169 -2.19 -20.12 -1.06
CA ASP A 169 -3.33 -19.81 -1.94
C ASP A 169 -4.66 -20.39 -1.44
N GLU A 170 -4.77 -20.72 -0.15
CA GLU A 170 -6.02 -21.16 0.47
C GLU A 170 -7.00 -19.98 0.56
N LEU A 171 -8.18 -20.10 -0.05
CA LEU A 171 -9.28 -19.15 0.13
C LEU A 171 -9.79 -19.26 1.57
N LEU A 172 -9.57 -18.21 2.35
CA LEU A 172 -9.94 -18.16 3.76
C LEU A 172 -11.39 -17.69 3.94
N ASP A 173 -11.83 -16.71 3.15
CA ASP A 173 -13.16 -16.12 3.24
C ASP A 173 -13.55 -15.34 1.96
N GLU A 174 -14.85 -15.15 1.76
CA GLU A 174 -15.45 -14.41 0.63
C GLU A 174 -16.80 -13.80 1.06
N GLY A 175 -17.07 -12.56 0.67
CA GLY A 175 -18.35 -11.94 0.96
C GLY A 175 -18.46 -10.49 0.52
N ASP A 176 -19.54 -9.85 0.95
CA ASP A 176 -19.82 -8.45 0.68
C ASP A 176 -19.74 -7.64 1.98
N LEU A 177 -18.98 -6.56 1.98
CA LEU A 177 -18.80 -5.69 3.13
C LEU A 177 -18.94 -4.22 2.75
N LEU A 178 -19.51 -3.46 3.68
CA LEU A 178 -19.43 -2.01 3.62
C LEU A 178 -18.13 -1.57 4.32
N VAL A 179 -17.27 -0.88 3.58
CA VAL A 179 -15.98 -0.38 4.07
C VAL A 179 -15.92 1.13 3.96
N THR A 180 -15.28 1.77 4.93
CA THR A 180 -14.80 3.14 4.82
C THR A 180 -13.36 3.08 4.31
N ALA A 181 -13.07 3.67 3.15
CA ALA A 181 -11.72 3.68 2.63
C ALA A 181 -10.77 4.43 3.58
N GLY A 182 -9.55 3.94 3.70
CA GLY A 182 -8.55 4.44 4.65
C GLY A 182 -8.69 3.83 6.05
N ASP A 183 -8.68 4.66 7.09
CA ASP A 183 -8.69 4.21 8.49
C ASP A 183 -10.10 3.77 8.96
N ASP A 184 -10.50 2.54 8.62
CA ASP A 184 -11.73 1.92 9.13
C ASP A 184 -11.52 1.09 10.40
N SER A 185 -12.02 1.59 11.52
CA SER A 185 -11.94 0.91 12.82
C SER A 185 -12.69 -0.42 12.92
N ASN A 186 -13.53 -0.78 11.93
CA ASN A 186 -14.25 -2.04 11.92
C ASN A 186 -13.40 -3.22 11.40
N TYR A 187 -12.28 -2.94 10.72
CA TYR A 187 -11.49 -3.95 10.01
C TYR A 187 -10.00 -3.86 10.34
N ILE A 188 -9.23 -4.84 9.86
CA ILE A 188 -7.76 -4.76 9.88
C ILE A 188 -7.31 -3.54 9.05
N LYS A 189 -6.22 -2.88 9.47
CA LYS A 189 -5.79 -1.60 8.88
C LYS A 189 -5.62 -1.69 7.36
N GLY A 190 -4.95 -2.73 6.88
CA GLY A 190 -4.70 -2.92 5.46
C GLY A 190 -5.97 -3.11 4.63
N PHE A 191 -7.06 -3.65 5.19
CA PHE A 191 -8.31 -3.84 4.46
C PHE A 191 -9.01 -2.51 4.14
N GLY A 192 -9.12 -1.61 5.12
CA GLY A 192 -9.70 -0.27 4.87
C GLY A 192 -8.87 0.52 3.85
N TRP A 193 -7.55 0.47 3.95
CA TRP A 193 -6.64 1.11 3.00
C TRP A 193 -6.55 0.41 1.64
N SER A 194 -6.98 -0.85 1.53
CA SER A 194 -7.13 -1.53 0.24
C SER A 194 -8.32 -0.99 -0.55
N ALA A 195 -9.29 -0.34 0.08
CA ALA A 195 -10.41 0.24 -0.66
C ALA A 195 -10.03 1.51 -1.47
N ILE A 196 -8.87 2.11 -1.20
CA ILE A 196 -8.36 3.26 -1.95
C ILE A 196 -7.84 2.80 -3.31
N GLY A 197 -8.18 3.55 -4.37
CA GLY A 197 -7.86 3.17 -5.76
C GLY A 197 -8.84 2.14 -6.35
N LEU A 198 -9.98 1.91 -5.69
CA LEU A 198 -11.15 1.33 -6.34
C LEU A 198 -11.96 2.44 -6.97
N ASP A 199 -12.45 2.19 -8.17
CA ASP A 199 -13.10 3.19 -8.98
C ASP A 199 -14.42 2.68 -9.51
N ILE A 200 -15.38 3.57 -9.68
CA ILE A 200 -16.71 3.22 -10.17
C ILE A 200 -17.30 4.35 -11.01
N GLY A 201 -18.19 3.99 -11.92
CA GLY A 201 -18.85 4.96 -12.78
C GLY A 201 -19.78 5.90 -12.03
N ASP A 202 -20.18 6.98 -12.69
CA ASP A 202 -21.13 7.98 -12.18
C ASP A 202 -22.48 7.38 -11.72
N ASP A 203 -22.85 6.20 -12.23
CA ASP A 203 -24.05 5.46 -11.82
C ASP A 203 -23.88 4.71 -10.49
N ARG A 204 -22.67 4.71 -9.90
CA ARG A 204 -22.34 4.22 -8.55
C ARG A 204 -22.76 2.78 -8.31
N GLY A 205 -22.64 1.90 -9.30
CA GLY A 205 -23.00 0.49 -9.17
C GLY A 205 -24.43 0.14 -9.57
N LEU A 206 -25.21 1.09 -10.10
CA LEU A 206 -26.61 0.84 -10.48
C LEU A 206 -26.73 0.01 -11.76
N LEU A 207 -25.81 0.20 -12.71
CA LEU A 207 -25.77 -0.47 -14.00
C LEU A 207 -24.71 -1.55 -14.04
N ASN A 208 -23.49 -1.23 -13.60
CA ASN A 208 -22.36 -2.15 -13.54
C ASN A 208 -21.56 -1.91 -12.25
N PRO A 209 -20.94 -2.96 -11.67
CA PRO A 209 -19.93 -2.76 -10.64
C PRO A 209 -18.72 -2.05 -11.23
N GLY A 210 -17.88 -1.48 -10.37
CA GLY A 210 -16.64 -0.82 -10.79
C GLY A 210 -15.44 -1.76 -10.82
N THR A 211 -14.26 -1.17 -10.62
CA THR A 211 -12.97 -1.86 -10.77
C THR A 211 -12.72 -2.92 -9.71
N THR A 212 -11.73 -3.74 -10.01
CA THR A 212 -11.20 -4.78 -9.13
C THR A 212 -9.69 -4.64 -9.08
N HIS A 213 -9.09 -4.79 -7.90
CA HIS A 213 -7.65 -4.93 -7.77
C HIS A 213 -7.31 -5.98 -6.71
N THR A 214 -6.02 -6.27 -6.57
CA THR A 214 -5.51 -7.15 -5.51
C THR A 214 -4.50 -6.41 -4.67
N THR A 215 -4.57 -6.57 -3.35
CA THR A 215 -3.58 -6.07 -2.40
C THR A 215 -2.92 -7.20 -1.61
N LEU A 216 -1.67 -6.98 -1.23
CA LEU A 216 -0.88 -7.91 -0.43
C LEU A 216 -0.62 -7.31 0.96
N LEU A 217 -1.15 -7.95 1.99
CA LEU A 217 -1.14 -7.43 3.36
C LEU A 217 -0.20 -8.24 4.25
N PRO A 218 0.97 -7.69 4.64
CA PRO A 218 1.79 -8.31 5.66
C PRO A 218 1.16 -8.25 7.06
N PRO A 219 1.63 -9.10 8.00
CA PRO A 219 1.13 -9.15 9.36
C PRO A 219 0.91 -7.78 10.06
N PRO A 220 1.82 -6.78 9.97
CA PRO A 220 1.67 -5.51 10.69
C PRO A 220 0.40 -4.71 10.34
N ILE A 221 -0.13 -4.88 9.12
CA ILE A 221 -1.37 -4.24 8.66
C ILE A 221 -2.54 -5.23 8.50
N ALA A 222 -2.27 -6.53 8.71
CA ALA A 222 -3.26 -7.59 8.85
C ALA A 222 -3.49 -7.94 10.34
N TYR A 223 -3.30 -9.20 10.72
CA TYR A 223 -3.57 -9.71 12.08
C TYR A 223 -2.35 -9.74 13.01
N GLY A 224 -1.18 -9.22 12.61
CA GLY A 224 0.06 -9.23 13.40
C GLY A 224 -0.05 -8.57 14.77
N ASN A 225 -0.94 -7.59 14.90
CA ASN A 225 -1.24 -6.90 16.17
C ASN A 225 -2.35 -7.59 17.00
N SER A 226 -2.80 -8.78 16.59
CA SER A 226 -3.85 -9.55 17.26
C SER A 226 -3.25 -10.79 17.94
N ASP A 227 -2.76 -10.63 19.17
CA ASP A 227 -2.09 -11.69 19.92
C ASP A 227 -2.96 -12.96 20.05
N GLY A 228 -2.40 -14.08 19.59
CA GLY A 228 -3.05 -15.39 19.62
C GLY A 228 -4.08 -15.62 18.51
N HIS A 229 -4.21 -14.68 17.56
CA HIS A 229 -5.03 -14.89 16.37
C HIS A 229 -4.38 -15.94 15.46
N GLN A 230 -5.20 -16.78 14.83
CA GLN A 230 -4.69 -17.89 14.00
C GLN A 230 -3.92 -17.41 12.75
N LEU A 231 -4.25 -16.20 12.26
CA LEU A 231 -3.60 -15.55 11.12
C LEU A 231 -2.55 -14.50 11.55
N GLN A 232 -2.14 -14.48 12.83
CA GLN A 232 -1.25 -13.44 13.36
C GLN A 232 0.07 -13.32 12.56
N ASN A 233 0.56 -14.42 11.98
CA ASN A 233 1.82 -14.43 11.23
C ASN A 233 1.60 -14.60 9.71
N SER A 234 0.35 -14.60 9.24
CA SER A 234 0.04 -14.82 7.83
C SER A 234 0.12 -13.52 7.04
N TRP A 235 0.62 -13.64 5.82
CA TRP A 235 0.40 -12.66 4.77
C TRP A 235 -0.93 -12.96 4.08
N LEU A 236 -1.72 -11.92 3.82
CA LEU A 236 -3.04 -12.07 3.23
C LEU A 236 -3.10 -11.38 1.89
N LYS A 237 -3.61 -12.09 0.88
CA LYS A 237 -3.93 -11.53 -0.43
C LYS A 237 -5.42 -11.21 -0.46
N PHE A 238 -5.77 -9.98 -0.81
CA PHE A 238 -7.14 -9.51 -0.87
C PHE A 238 -7.50 -9.07 -2.29
N GLU A 239 -8.50 -9.69 -2.90
CA GLU A 239 -9.14 -9.21 -4.13
C GLU A 239 -10.36 -8.40 -3.70
N LEU A 240 -10.39 -7.11 -4.05
CA LEU A 240 -11.54 -6.25 -3.78
C LEU A 240 -12.13 -5.80 -5.10
N LYS A 241 -13.44 -5.89 -5.19
CA LYS A 241 -14.23 -5.34 -6.28
C LYS A 241 -15.27 -4.39 -5.71
N VAL A 242 -15.37 -3.19 -6.26
CA VAL A 242 -16.41 -2.25 -5.82
C VAL A 242 -17.75 -2.59 -6.49
N ASP A 243 -18.76 -2.91 -5.67
CA ASP A 243 -20.11 -3.16 -6.15
C ASP A 243 -20.95 -1.88 -6.13
N ARG A 244 -20.72 -1.00 -5.15
CA ARG A 244 -21.49 0.23 -4.99
C ARG A 244 -20.73 1.31 -4.25
N ALA A 245 -20.88 2.57 -4.69
CA ALA A 245 -20.43 3.73 -3.93
C ALA A 245 -21.60 4.46 -3.26
N LEU A 246 -21.48 4.72 -1.96
CA LEU A 246 -22.47 5.51 -1.22
C LEU A 246 -22.23 7.01 -1.42
N ALA A 247 -23.31 7.78 -1.39
CA ALA A 247 -23.28 9.24 -1.57
C ALA A 247 -23.09 9.98 -0.25
#